data_AF-A0A5N6LA55-F1
#
_entry.id   AF-A0A5N6LA55-F1
#
_cell.length_a   1.000
_cell.length_b   1.000
_cell.length_c   1.000
_cell.angle_alpha   90.00
_cell.angle_beta   90.00
_cell.angle_gamma   90.00
#
_symmetry.space_group_name_H-M   'P 1'
#
loop_
_entity.id
_entity.type
_entity.pdbx_description
1 polymer ?
#
loop_
_entity_poly.entity_id
_entity_poly.type
_entity_poly.pdbx_seq_one_letter_code
_entity_poly.pdbx_strand_id
1 'polypeptide(L)'
;MGSVNPHIDINLDDDEDININLDRDGPRIYYEPDMPTRKGKRSAASSSSHDDLIQQMAEFNSLNKEESEKRERHRVEKLRVLQEEKEARVALMRRQQQALDEQQKAVDLEFMIKDHSIYQEPMLQLILDRKREIAARWGWHCPF
;
A
#
# COMPACT_ATOMS: atom_id res chain seq x y z
N MET A 1 10.60 -11.64 -33.70
CA MET A 1 9.30 -11.41 -33.02
C MET A 1 9.61 -10.81 -31.66
N GLY A 2 9.65 -9.49 -31.57
CA GLY A 2 9.96 -8.77 -30.33
C GLY A 2 8.69 -8.59 -29.49
N SER A 3 8.80 -8.83 -28.19
CA SER A 3 7.83 -8.37 -27.21
C SER A 3 8.62 -7.75 -26.07
N VAL A 4 8.59 -6.41 -26.05
CA VAL A 4 9.24 -5.57 -25.06
C VAL A 4 8.23 -5.38 -23.93
N ASN A 5 8.55 -5.88 -22.75
CA ASN A 5 7.80 -5.59 -21.53
C ASN A 5 7.88 -4.08 -21.24
N PRO A 6 6.78 -3.39 -20.88
CA PRO A 6 6.87 -2.03 -20.40
C PRO A 6 7.51 -2.04 -19.01
N HIS A 7 8.77 -1.59 -18.95
CA HIS A 7 9.44 -1.19 -17.71
C HIS A 7 8.69 0.02 -17.16
N ILE A 8 8.02 -0.14 -16.02
CA ILE A 8 7.43 0.98 -15.28
C ILE A 8 8.54 1.50 -14.37
N ASP A 9 9.29 2.47 -14.86
CA ASP A 9 10.24 3.23 -14.06
C ASP A 9 9.46 4.26 -13.25
N ILE A 10 9.31 3.97 -11.95
CA ILE A 10 8.85 4.94 -10.97
C ILE A 10 10.07 5.77 -10.58
N ASN A 11 10.25 6.92 -11.23
CA ASN A 11 11.16 7.96 -10.74
C ASN A 11 10.53 8.56 -9.48
N LEU A 12 10.88 8.00 -8.34
CA LEU A 12 10.84 8.63 -7.04
C LEU A 12 12.28 9.02 -6.74
N ASP A 13 12.56 10.32 -6.77
CA ASP A 13 13.64 11.04 -6.07
C ASP A 13 13.96 12.31 -6.86
N ASP A 14 13.37 13.43 -6.43
CA ASP A 14 13.82 14.79 -6.76
C ASP A 14 13.32 15.74 -5.64
N ASP A 15 13.64 15.38 -4.38
CA ASP A 15 13.73 16.34 -3.29
C ASP A 15 15.16 16.89 -3.26
N GLU A 16 15.54 17.60 -4.33
CA GLU A 16 16.80 18.35 -4.34
C GLU A 16 16.61 19.63 -3.53
N ASP A 17 17.22 19.62 -2.34
CA ASP A 17 17.47 20.78 -1.49
C ASP A 17 18.03 21.94 -2.32
N ILE A 18 17.24 23.00 -2.52
CA ILE A 18 17.69 24.22 -3.17
C ILE A 18 18.64 24.95 -2.22
N ASN A 19 19.90 24.55 -2.23
CA ASN A 19 21.00 25.21 -1.54
C ASN A 19 21.32 26.52 -2.28
N ILE A 20 20.71 27.61 -1.83
CA ILE A 20 20.91 28.95 -2.37
C ILE A 20 22.30 29.45 -1.96
N ASN A 21 23.33 29.09 -2.73
CA ASN A 21 24.61 29.77 -2.66
C ASN A 21 24.44 31.21 -3.15
N LEU A 22 24.40 32.14 -2.20
CA LEU A 22 24.53 33.58 -2.44
C LEU A 22 25.96 33.87 -2.92
N ASP A 23 26.15 33.95 -4.24
CA ASP A 23 27.28 34.68 -4.82
C ASP A 23 26.80 36.05 -5.32
N ARG A 24 27.32 37.04 -4.61
CA ARG A 24 26.98 38.46 -4.63
C ARG A 24 28.12 39.16 -5.37
N ASP A 25 27.92 39.56 -6.62
CA ASP A 25 28.60 40.77 -7.11
C ASP A 25 27.93 41.37 -8.36
N GLY A 26 27.26 42.49 -8.14
CA GLY A 26 26.63 43.32 -9.17
C GLY A 26 26.15 44.63 -8.52
N PRO A 27 26.35 45.79 -9.16
CA PRO A 27 26.12 47.08 -8.54
C PRO A 27 24.69 47.22 -8.04
N ARG A 28 24.56 47.47 -6.73
CA ARG A 28 23.30 47.69 -6.03
C ARG A 28 22.70 49.02 -6.47
N ILE A 29 21.94 49.01 -7.57
CA ILE A 29 21.11 50.14 -7.97
C ILE A 29 20.01 50.26 -6.92
N TYR A 30 20.15 51.23 -6.01
CA TYR A 30 19.06 51.64 -5.15
C TYR A 30 18.03 52.37 -6.00
N TYR A 31 17.07 51.63 -6.54
CA TYR A 31 15.77 52.22 -6.84
C TYR A 31 15.09 52.44 -5.49
N GLU A 32 15.09 53.67 -4.99
CA GLU A 32 14.09 54.08 -4.00
C GLU A 32 12.72 53.93 -4.67
N PRO A 33 11.84 53.04 -4.18
CA PRO A 33 10.47 52.99 -4.67
C PRO A 33 9.81 54.30 -4.27
N ASP A 34 9.40 55.09 -5.27
CA ASP A 34 8.68 56.33 -5.10
C ASP A 34 7.46 56.06 -4.20
N MET A 35 7.54 56.47 -2.93
CA MET A 35 6.50 56.17 -1.96
C MET A 35 5.22 56.87 -2.42
N PRO A 36 4.08 56.16 -2.55
CA PRO A 36 2.82 56.82 -2.87
C PRO A 36 2.49 57.86 -1.80
N THR A 37 2.72 59.14 -2.12
CA THR A 37 2.32 60.25 -1.25
C THR A 37 0.82 60.16 -1.04
N ARG A 38 0.41 59.85 0.18
CA ARG A 38 -0.98 59.68 0.60
C ARG A 38 -1.73 61.00 0.42
N LYS A 39 -2.38 61.18 -0.74
CA LYS A 39 -3.39 62.22 -0.95
C LYS A 39 -4.64 61.82 -0.16
N GLY A 40 -5.05 62.71 0.74
CA GLY A 40 -6.20 62.52 1.60
C GLY A 40 -7.48 62.22 0.84
N LYS A 41 -8.23 61.25 1.35
CA LYS A 41 -9.60 61.34 1.89
C LYS A 41 -9.91 59.95 2.41
N ARG A 42 -10.40 59.85 3.65
CA ARG A 42 -10.97 58.60 4.14
C ARG A 42 -12.20 58.32 3.28
N SER A 43 -12.08 57.41 2.31
CA SER A 43 -13.27 56.75 1.79
C SER A 43 -13.82 55.95 2.96
N ALA A 44 -14.94 56.40 3.52
CA ALA A 44 -15.79 55.51 4.30
C ALA A 44 -16.28 54.46 3.31
N ALA A 45 -15.52 53.35 3.20
CA ALA A 45 -16.06 52.14 2.61
C ALA A 45 -17.30 51.82 3.45
N SER A 46 -18.46 51.78 2.81
CA SER A 46 -19.71 51.37 3.43
C SER A 46 -19.48 50.08 4.22
N SER A 47 -19.84 50.07 5.51
CA SER A 47 -19.71 48.91 6.42
C SER A 47 -20.20 47.60 5.78
N SER A 48 -21.24 47.69 4.95
CA SER A 48 -21.80 46.56 4.19
C SER A 48 -20.76 45.79 3.38
N SER A 49 -19.82 46.45 2.70
CA SER A 49 -18.83 45.76 1.85
C SER A 49 -17.79 44.97 2.64
N HIS A 50 -17.57 45.31 3.91
CA HIS A 50 -16.62 44.60 4.77
C HIS A 50 -17.27 43.35 5.38
N ASP A 51 -18.50 43.49 5.84
CA ASP A 51 -19.29 42.38 6.40
C ASP A 51 -19.60 41.32 5.33
N ASP A 52 -19.90 41.73 4.10
CA ASP A 52 -20.09 40.82 2.95
C ASP A 52 -18.81 40.03 2.61
N LEU A 53 -17.63 40.65 2.74
CA LEU A 53 -16.35 39.99 2.50
C LEU A 53 -16.04 38.96 3.60
N ILE A 54 -16.34 39.28 4.86
CA ILE A 54 -16.18 38.38 6.00
C ILE A 54 -17.08 37.16 5.83
N GLN A 55 -18.34 37.37 5.42
CA GLN A 55 -19.29 36.30 5.15
C GLN A 55 -18.78 35.36 4.04
N GLN A 56 -18.31 35.91 2.91
CA GLN A 56 -17.75 35.11 1.81
C GLN A 56 -16.51 34.31 2.24
N MET A 57 -15.61 34.89 3.04
CA MET A 57 -14.46 34.16 3.58
C MET A 57 -14.88 33.04 4.53
N ALA A 58 -15.90 33.26 5.36
CA ALA A 58 -16.43 32.23 6.26
C ALA A 58 -17.06 31.06 5.48
N GLU A 59 -17.85 31.35 4.43
CA GLU A 59 -18.44 30.35 3.55
C GLU A 59 -17.37 29.57 2.79
N PHE A 60 -16.38 30.26 2.21
CA PHE A 60 -15.25 29.63 1.53
C PHE A 60 -14.47 28.69 2.47
N ASN A 61 -14.16 29.14 3.69
CA ASN A 61 -13.48 28.33 4.69
C ASN A 61 -14.31 27.12 5.12
N SER A 62 -15.63 27.27 5.24
CA SER A 62 -16.54 26.16 5.56
C SER A 62 -16.54 25.11 4.45
N LEU A 63 -16.64 25.53 3.19
CA LEU A 63 -16.58 24.64 2.03
C LEU A 63 -15.24 23.91 1.94
N ASN A 64 -14.14 24.63 2.15
CA ASN A 64 -12.79 24.04 2.15
C ASN A 64 -12.64 23.00 3.27
N LYS A 65 -13.20 23.27 4.46
CA LYS A 65 -13.20 22.33 5.57
C LYS A 65 -13.98 21.07 5.23
N GLU A 66 -15.19 21.19 4.70
CA GLU A 66 -16.00 20.05 4.28
C GLU A 66 -15.30 19.22 3.19
N GLU A 67 -14.68 19.87 2.21
CA GLU A 67 -13.91 19.21 1.16
C GLU A 67 -12.72 18.44 1.75
N SER A 68 -12.01 19.05 2.70
CA SER A 68 -10.87 18.41 3.39
C SER A 68 -11.29 17.17 4.16
N GLU A 69 -12.42 17.22 4.88
CA GLU A 69 -12.97 16.08 5.62
C GLU A 69 -13.47 14.97 4.69
N LYS A 70 -14.04 15.33 3.53
CA LYS A 70 -14.46 14.37 2.51
C LYS A 70 -13.24 13.68 1.89
N ARG A 71 -12.19 14.43 1.59
CA ARG A 71 -10.92 13.91 1.06
C ARG A 71 -10.28 12.94 2.04
N GLU A 72 -10.29 13.28 3.33
CA GLU A 72 -9.74 12.41 4.37
C GLU A 72 -10.55 11.13 4.53
N ARG A 73 -11.88 11.22 4.58
CA ARG A 73 -12.76 10.04 4.59
C ARG A 73 -12.50 9.12 3.40
N HIS A 74 -12.33 9.69 2.21
CA HIS A 74 -12.03 8.91 1.00
C HIS A 74 -10.66 8.22 1.07
N ARG A 75 -9.63 8.87 1.66
CA ARG A 75 -8.32 8.24 1.87
C ARG A 75 -8.41 7.06 2.82
N VAL A 76 -9.08 7.24 3.96
CA VAL A 76 -9.29 6.18 4.95
C VAL A 76 -10.04 5.00 4.34
N GLU A 77 -11.13 5.26 3.62
CA GLU A 77 -11.91 4.21 2.97
C GLU A 77 -11.08 3.47 1.90
N LYS A 78 -10.32 4.20 1.09
CA LYS A 78 -9.43 3.60 0.09
C LYS A 78 -8.39 2.69 0.75
N LEU A 79 -7.79 3.11 1.86
CA LEU A 79 -6.83 2.30 2.59
C LEU A 79 -7.49 1.03 3.17
N ARG A 80 -8.72 1.17 3.68
CA ARG A 80 -9.50 0.03 4.18
C ARG A 80 -9.76 -1.01 3.09
N VAL A 81 -10.24 -0.58 1.92
CA VAL A 81 -10.51 -1.47 0.79
C VAL A 81 -9.24 -2.16 0.31
N LEU A 82 -8.13 -1.44 0.21
CA LEU A 82 -6.84 -2.03 -0.19
C LEU A 82 -6.35 -3.09 0.82
N GLN A 83 -6.56 -2.85 2.11
CA GLN A 83 -6.21 -3.81 3.15
C GLN A 83 -7.11 -5.06 3.07
N GLU A 84 -8.42 -4.88 2.88
CA GLU A 84 -9.37 -5.99 2.72
C GLU A 84 -9.05 -6.83 1.48
N GLU A 85 -8.72 -6.20 0.35
CA GLU A 85 -8.32 -6.91 -0.87
C GLU A 85 -7.05 -7.74 -0.65
N LYS A 86 -6.06 -7.16 0.03
CA LYS A 86 -4.82 -7.86 0.39
C LYS A 86 -5.10 -9.06 1.29
N GLU A 87 -5.96 -8.90 2.29
CA GLU A 87 -6.35 -9.97 3.20
C GLU A 87 -7.12 -11.07 2.48
N ALA A 88 -8.07 -10.71 1.60
CA ALA A 88 -8.81 -11.65 0.78
C ALA A 88 -7.88 -12.47 -0.13
N ARG A 89 -6.87 -11.81 -0.73
CA ARG A 89 -5.85 -12.49 -1.54
C ARG A 89 -5.01 -13.46 -0.71
N VAL A 90 -4.57 -13.06 0.48
CA VAL A 90 -3.80 -13.94 1.39
C VAL A 90 -4.66 -15.12 1.85
N ALA A 91 -5.93 -14.89 2.18
CA ALA A 91 -6.88 -15.93 2.57
C ALA A 91 -7.10 -16.94 1.45
N LEU A 92 -7.24 -16.47 0.20
CA LEU A 92 -7.36 -17.33 -0.97
C LEU A 92 -6.11 -18.22 -1.14
N MET A 93 -4.91 -17.63 -1.09
CA MET A 93 -3.66 -18.38 -1.19
C MET A 93 -3.51 -19.42 -0.08
N ARG A 94 -3.85 -19.05 1.16
CA ARG A 94 -3.83 -19.98 2.30
C ARG A 94 -4.81 -21.15 2.09
N ARG A 95 -6.01 -20.87 1.58
CA ARG A 95 -7.01 -21.91 1.30
C ARG A 95 -6.55 -22.86 0.19
N GLN A 96 -5.91 -22.33 -0.85
CA GLN A 96 -5.32 -23.17 -1.90
C GLN A 96 -4.22 -24.08 -1.35
N GLN A 97 -3.34 -23.54 -0.49
CA GLN A 97 -2.30 -24.36 0.15
C GLN A 97 -2.90 -25.45 1.02
N GLN A 98 -3.91 -25.12 1.84
CA GLN A 98 -4.60 -26.11 2.68
C GLN A 98 -5.24 -27.22 1.84
N ALA A 99 -5.87 -26.89 0.71
CA ALA A 99 -6.46 -27.89 -0.17
C ALA A 99 -5.41 -28.85 -0.76
N LEU A 100 -4.23 -28.33 -1.13
CA LEU A 100 -3.11 -29.17 -1.60
C LEU A 100 -2.56 -30.06 -0.48
N ASP A 101 -2.41 -29.52 0.72
CA ASP A 101 -1.93 -30.28 1.88
C ASP A 101 -2.92 -31.38 2.26
N GLU A 102 -4.23 -31.11 2.22
CA GLU A 102 -5.29 -32.09 2.45
C GLU A 102 -5.29 -33.19 1.38
N GLN A 103 -5.13 -32.83 0.11
CA GLN A 103 -5.01 -33.80 -0.98
C GLN A 103 -3.79 -34.69 -0.80
N GLN A 104 -2.63 -34.12 -0.47
CA GLN A 104 -1.41 -34.88 -0.22
C GLN A 104 -1.57 -35.81 0.99
N LYS A 105 -2.20 -35.33 2.07
CA LYS A 105 -2.50 -36.12 3.26
C LYS A 105 -3.41 -37.30 2.94
N ALA A 106 -4.39 -37.13 2.04
CA ALA A 106 -5.27 -38.20 1.60
C ALA A 106 -4.51 -39.29 0.82
N VAL A 107 -3.64 -38.90 -0.12
CA VAL A 107 -2.77 -39.83 -0.87
C VAL A 107 -1.83 -40.58 0.07
N ASP A 108 -1.20 -39.86 1.00
CA ASP A 108 -0.28 -40.45 1.98
C ASP A 108 -1.03 -41.42 2.92
N LEU A 109 -2.28 -41.09 3.32
CA LEU A 109 -3.13 -41.97 4.12
C LEU A 109 -3.52 -43.24 3.36
N GLU A 110 -3.88 -43.12 2.08
CA GLU A 110 -4.18 -44.26 1.21
C GLU A 110 -2.98 -45.20 1.11
N PHE A 111 -1.77 -44.64 0.93
CA PHE A 111 -0.54 -45.41 0.95
C PHE A 111 -0.30 -46.09 2.31
N MET A 112 -0.61 -45.45 3.44
CA MET A 112 -0.44 -46.06 4.75
C MET A 112 -1.38 -47.26 4.97
N ILE A 113 -2.64 -47.14 4.53
CA ILE A 113 -3.70 -48.14 4.74
C ILE A 113 -3.61 -49.31 3.76
N LYS A 114 -3.08 -49.08 2.55
CA LYS A 114 -2.96 -50.12 1.53
C LYS A 114 -2.18 -51.32 2.06
N ASP A 115 -2.63 -52.52 1.70
CA ASP A 115 -1.91 -53.75 2.03
C ASP A 115 -0.63 -53.85 1.18
N HIS A 116 0.50 -54.04 1.87
CA HIS A 116 1.82 -54.19 1.28
C HIS A 116 2.45 -55.56 1.56
N SER A 117 1.67 -56.49 2.13
CA SER A 117 2.13 -57.85 2.48
C SER A 117 2.59 -58.68 1.27
N ILE A 118 2.15 -58.31 0.07
CA ILE A 118 2.54 -58.95 -1.19
C ILE A 118 3.99 -58.71 -1.59
N TYR A 119 4.66 -57.71 -1.00
CA TYR A 119 6.02 -57.34 -1.36
C TYR A 119 7.05 -58.06 -0.47
N GLN A 120 8.14 -58.51 -1.09
CA GLN A 120 9.29 -59.12 -0.41
C GLN A 120 10.47 -58.13 -0.36
N GLU A 121 11.52 -58.49 0.38
CA GLU A 121 12.77 -57.70 0.40
C GLU A 121 13.42 -57.64 -0.99
N PRO A 122 14.00 -56.49 -1.40
CA PRO A 122 14.23 -55.24 -0.65
C PRO A 122 13.09 -54.21 -0.74
N MET A 123 12.03 -54.49 -1.51
CA MET A 123 10.94 -53.53 -1.71
C MET A 123 10.16 -53.28 -0.42
N LEU A 124 10.02 -54.30 0.43
CA LEU A 124 9.39 -54.15 1.74
C LEU A 124 10.09 -53.08 2.58
N GLN A 125 11.43 -53.08 2.61
CA GLN A 125 12.20 -52.04 3.30
C GLN A 125 11.93 -50.63 2.76
N LEU A 126 11.89 -50.45 1.43
CA LEU A 126 11.56 -49.16 0.81
C LEU A 126 10.16 -48.66 1.20
N ILE A 127 9.19 -49.56 1.28
CA ILE A 127 7.82 -49.23 1.70
C ILE A 127 7.82 -48.79 3.16
N LEU A 128 8.51 -49.50 4.06
CA LEU A 128 8.59 -49.13 5.47
C LEU A 128 9.25 -47.77 5.66
N ASP A 129 10.34 -47.49 4.95
CA ASP A 129 11.02 -46.19 5.00
C ASP A 129 10.11 -45.06 4.51
N ARG A 130 9.38 -45.29 3.41
CA ARG A 130 8.38 -44.33 2.94
C ARG A 130 7.26 -44.10 3.96
N LYS A 131 6.77 -45.15 4.61
CA LYS A 131 5.75 -45.04 5.66
C LYS A 131 6.26 -44.26 6.87
N ARG A 132 7.53 -44.42 7.27
CA ARG A 132 8.17 -43.62 8.33
C ARG A 132 8.28 -42.15 7.94
N GLU A 133 8.67 -41.85 6.70
CA GLU A 133 8.73 -40.48 6.18
C GLU A 133 7.36 -39.80 6.23
N ILE A 134 6.31 -40.50 5.75
CA ILE A 134 4.92 -40.03 5.80
C ILE A 134 4.48 -39.77 7.24
N ALA A 135 4.75 -40.72 8.15
CA ALA A 135 4.37 -40.59 9.54
C ALA A 135 5.07 -39.41 10.21
N ALA A 136 6.37 -39.19 9.95
CA ALA A 136 7.12 -38.05 10.45
C ALA A 136 6.56 -36.72 9.93
N ARG A 137 6.23 -36.65 8.64
CA ARG A 137 5.66 -35.45 7.99
C ARG A 137 4.34 -35.01 8.65
N TRP A 138 3.48 -35.96 8.99
CA TRP A 138 2.16 -35.68 9.55
C TRP A 138 2.06 -35.83 11.07
N GLY A 139 3.16 -36.16 11.74
CA GLY A 139 3.19 -36.42 13.20
C GLY A 139 2.39 -37.66 13.62
N TRP A 140 2.23 -38.64 12.74
CA TRP A 140 1.51 -39.87 13.03
C TRP A 140 2.38 -40.90 13.74
N HIS A 141 1.76 -41.72 14.58
CA HIS A 141 2.46 -42.85 15.18
C HIS A 141 2.66 -43.97 14.16
N CYS A 142 3.88 -44.50 14.09
CA CYS A 142 4.31 -45.50 13.12
C CYS A 142 4.76 -46.77 13.87
N PRO A 143 3.92 -47.83 13.97
CA PRO A 143 4.17 -48.97 14.86
C PRO A 143 5.05 -50.09 14.28
N PHE A 144 5.89 -49.82 13.26
CA PHE A 144 6.65 -50.83 12.50
C PHE A 144 8.08 -50.41 12.13
#